data_AF-A0AAN4U3R2-F1
#
_entry.id   AF-A0AAN4U3R2-F1
#
_cell.length_a   1.000
_cell.length_b   1.000
_cell.length_c   1.000
_cell.angle_alpha   90.00
_cell.angle_beta   90.00
_cell.angle_gamma   90.00
#
_symmetry.space_group_name_H-M   'P 1'
#
loop_
_entity.id
_entity.type
_entity.pdbx_description
1 polymer ?
#
loop_
_entity_poly.entity_id
_entity_poly.type
_entity_poly.pdbx_seq_one_letter_code
_entity_poly.pdbx_strand_id
1 'polypeptide(L)'
;MTKRDLPPISADLAPTPRPKLNLGGLRAPRGAEDHEIAQNSRQLGSKWGAQTSLEEAEPTAMSSLRLVIPEYVDRQLATTAVTTGVTKQYLVLKALSDAGFEVAPNDLVEDRRKSRTRFR
;
A
#
# COMPACT_ATOMS: atom_id res chain seq x y z
N MET A 1 -29.44 19.35 8.09
CA MET A 1 -27.99 19.41 7.80
C MET A 1 -27.83 20.19 6.50
N THR A 2 -27.42 21.45 6.57
CA THR A 2 -27.17 22.28 5.38
C THR A 2 -25.89 21.77 4.72
N LYS A 3 -26.01 21.18 3.52
CA LYS A 3 -24.86 20.84 2.67
C LYS A 3 -24.06 22.13 2.46
N ARG A 4 -22.82 22.18 2.94
CA ARG A 4 -21.89 23.22 2.55
C ARG A 4 -21.43 22.87 1.14
N ASP A 5 -21.84 23.66 0.17
CA ASP A 5 -21.36 23.53 -1.20
C ASP A 5 -19.84 23.75 -1.20
N LEU A 6 -19.12 22.68 -1.55
CA LEU A 6 -17.69 22.75 -1.75
C LEU A 6 -17.44 23.45 -3.09
N PRO A 7 -16.42 24.32 -3.18
CA PRO A 7 -16.10 24.98 -4.43
C PRO A 7 -15.74 23.92 -5.49
N PRO A 8 -16.18 24.12 -6.76
CA PRO A 8 -15.89 23.19 -7.83
C PRO A 8 -14.39 23.16 -8.15
N ILE A 9 -13.85 21.97 -8.44
CA ILE A 9 -12.42 21.72 -8.71
C ILE A 9 -11.90 22.55 -9.89
N SER A 10 -12.79 22.95 -10.80
CA SER A 10 -12.47 23.85 -11.92
C SER A 10 -12.01 25.25 -11.49
N ALA A 11 -12.32 25.67 -10.25
CA ALA A 11 -11.84 26.95 -9.70
C ALA A 11 -10.32 26.96 -9.46
N ASP A 12 -9.72 25.80 -9.16
CA ASP A 12 -8.26 25.66 -8.95
C ASP A 12 -7.47 25.56 -10.26
N LEU A 13 -8.16 25.24 -11.36
CA LEU A 13 -7.59 25.13 -12.71
C LEU A 13 -7.72 26.41 -13.51
N ALA A 14 -8.50 27.38 -13.03
CA ALA A 14 -8.61 28.69 -13.67
C ALA A 14 -7.26 29.43 -13.57
N PRO A 15 -6.84 30.18 -14.61
CA PRO A 15 -5.62 30.98 -14.61
C PRO A 15 -5.77 32.26 -13.77
N THR A 16 -6.56 32.21 -12.69
CA THR A 16 -6.67 33.31 -11.75
C THR A 16 -5.37 33.39 -10.95
N PRO A 17 -4.71 34.57 -10.89
CA PRO A 17 -3.52 34.71 -10.07
C PRO A 17 -3.91 34.44 -8.61
N ARG A 18 -3.36 33.39 -8.01
CA ARG A 18 -3.54 33.08 -6.60
C ARG A 18 -3.20 34.35 -5.80
N PRO A 19 -4.08 34.81 -4.88
CA PRO A 19 -3.79 35.99 -4.08
C PRO A 19 -2.46 35.77 -3.36
N LYS A 20 -1.48 36.64 -3.64
CA LYS A 20 -0.15 36.54 -3.03
C LYS A 20 -0.33 36.64 -1.51
N LEU A 21 0.08 35.60 -0.80
CA LEU A 21 0.07 35.59 0.65
C LEU A 21 0.95 36.75 1.13
N ASN A 22 0.40 37.66 1.92
CA ASN A 22 1.16 38.78 2.47
C ASN A 22 2.10 38.27 3.58
N LEU A 23 3.30 37.84 3.19
CA LEU A 23 4.31 37.30 4.10
C LEU A 23 4.88 38.36 5.06
N GLY A 24 4.75 39.65 4.74
CA GLY A 24 5.25 40.76 5.57
C GLY A 24 4.54 40.91 6.93
N GLY A 25 3.38 40.27 7.13
CA GLY A 25 2.69 40.22 8.42
C GLY A 25 3.01 38.96 9.24
N LEU A 26 3.73 37.99 8.68
CA LEU A 26 4.12 36.78 9.38
C LEU A 26 5.26 37.12 10.35
N ARG A 27 4.90 37.39 11.60
CA ARG A 27 5.90 37.46 12.68
C ARG A 27 6.39 36.05 12.96
N ALA A 28 7.70 35.90 13.07
CA ALA A 28 8.28 34.71 13.68
C ALA A 28 7.60 34.52 15.05
N PRO A 29 7.07 33.33 15.35
CA PRO A 29 6.54 33.08 16.68
C PRO A 29 7.66 33.39 17.68
N ARG A 30 7.33 34.14 18.74
CA ARG A 30 8.25 34.32 19.87
C ARG A 30 8.68 32.93 20.31
N GLY A 31 9.98 32.75 20.57
CA GLY A 31 10.58 31.46 20.88
C GLY A 31 9.65 30.66 21.79
N ALA A 32 9.06 29.61 21.21
CA ALA A 32 8.17 28.75 21.97
C ALA A 32 9.03 28.03 22.99
N GLU A 33 8.57 27.99 24.23
CA GLU A 33 9.28 27.29 25.28
C GLU A 33 9.26 25.78 24.98
N ASP A 34 10.32 25.06 25.37
CA ASP A 34 10.50 23.64 25.04
C ASP A 34 9.30 22.77 25.47
N HIS A 35 8.61 23.17 26.55
CA HIS A 35 7.42 22.47 27.04
C HIS A 35 6.21 22.60 26.09
N GLU A 36 6.04 23.74 25.43
CA GLU A 36 4.97 23.98 24.46
C GLU A 36 5.23 23.20 23.16
N ILE A 37 6.50 23.16 22.75
CA ILE A 37 6.95 22.38 21.59
C ILE A 37 6.70 20.88 21.84
N ALA A 38 7.02 20.39 23.03
CA ALA A 38 6.78 18.98 23.39
C ALA A 38 5.29 18.62 23.39
N GLN A 39 4.42 19.49 23.90
CA GLN A 39 2.97 19.25 23.89
C GLN A 39 2.38 19.31 22.47
N ASN A 40 2.79 20.28 21.67
CA ASN A 40 2.34 20.41 20.27
C ASN A 40 2.82 19.22 19.43
N SER A 41 4.07 18.77 19.63
CA SER A 41 4.62 17.57 18.99
C SER A 41 3.81 16.32 19.32
N ARG A 42 3.42 16.13 20.60
CA ARG A 42 2.54 15.02 21.01
C ARG A 42 1.15 15.11 20.37
N GLN A 43 0.55 16.30 20.37
CA GLN A 43 -0.76 16.52 19.77
C GLN A 43 -0.75 16.29 18.25
N LEU A 44 0.28 16.76 17.55
CA LEU A 44 0.46 16.54 16.12
C LEU A 44 0.69 15.06 15.80
N GLY A 45 1.52 14.36 16.58
CA GLY A 45 1.72 12.91 16.44
C GLY A 45 0.42 12.12 16.58
N SER A 46 -0.43 12.49 17.56
CA SER A 46 -1.74 11.87 17.75
C SER A 46 -2.74 12.19 16.65
N LYS A 47 -2.69 13.40 16.08
CA LYS A 47 -3.64 13.89 15.08
C LYS A 47 -3.30 13.45 13.66
N TRP A 48 -2.02 13.20 13.35
CA TRP A 48 -1.55 13.09 11.96
C TRP A 48 -0.78 11.84 11.57
N GLY A 49 -0.37 10.90 12.45
CA GLY A 49 0.37 9.77 11.87
C GLY A 49 1.02 8.73 12.75
N ALA A 50 0.32 8.15 13.73
CA ALA A 50 0.80 6.93 14.38
C ALA A 50 -0.28 5.86 14.58
N GLN A 51 -1.37 5.89 13.83
CA GLN A 51 -2.20 4.70 13.65
C GLN A 51 -1.74 3.98 12.37
N THR A 52 -0.55 3.39 12.44
CA THR A 52 -0.09 2.38 11.48
C THR A 52 -0.46 0.97 11.96
N SER A 53 -1.56 0.83 12.69
CA SER A 53 -2.14 -0.49 12.92
C SER A 53 -2.97 -0.83 11.69
N LEU A 54 -2.28 -1.17 10.59
CA LEU A 54 -2.90 -2.04 9.60
C LEU A 54 -3.30 -3.30 10.36
N GLU A 55 -4.58 -3.66 10.36
CA GLU A 55 -5.02 -4.96 10.89
C GLU A 55 -4.14 -6.02 10.23
N GLU A 56 -3.31 -6.69 11.03
CA GLU A 56 -2.55 -7.84 10.56
C GLU A 56 -3.59 -8.89 10.19
N ALA A 57 -3.72 -9.17 8.88
CA ALA A 57 -4.62 -10.19 8.40
C ALA A 57 -4.28 -11.51 9.11
N GLU A 58 -5.28 -12.13 9.73
CA GLU A 58 -5.05 -13.41 10.38
C GLU A 58 -4.55 -14.43 9.35
N PRO A 59 -3.51 -15.22 9.69
CA PRO A 59 -2.93 -16.16 8.75
C PRO A 59 -3.94 -17.25 8.39
N THR A 60 -4.30 -17.34 7.11
CA THR A 60 -5.18 -18.38 6.58
C THR A 60 -4.58 -19.76 6.87
N ALA A 61 -5.37 -20.68 7.43
CA ALA A 61 -4.92 -22.04 7.68
C ALA A 61 -4.58 -22.75 6.36
N MET A 62 -3.34 -23.23 6.22
CA MET A 62 -2.84 -23.79 4.97
C MET A 62 -3.06 -25.30 4.88
N SER A 63 -3.57 -25.76 3.74
CA SER A 63 -3.66 -27.19 3.41
C SER A 63 -2.66 -27.59 2.32
N SER A 64 -2.06 -28.78 2.44
CA SER A 64 -1.15 -29.30 1.40
C SER A 64 -1.92 -29.94 0.24
N LEU A 65 -1.60 -29.53 -0.99
CA LEU A 65 -2.15 -30.10 -2.22
C LEU A 65 -1.08 -30.93 -2.94
N ARG A 66 -1.38 -32.20 -3.25
CA ARG A 66 -0.53 -33.08 -4.07
C ARG A 66 -1.15 -33.29 -5.44
N LEU A 67 -0.39 -33.04 -6.49
CA LEU A 67 -0.83 -33.11 -7.88
C LEU A 67 0.17 -33.93 -8.70
N VAL A 68 -0.33 -34.68 -9.68
CA VAL A 68 0.50 -35.30 -10.72
C VAL A 68 0.20 -34.58 -12.02
N ILE A 69 1.23 -33.97 -12.61
CA ILE A 69 1.11 -33.21 -13.86
C ILE A 69 2.15 -33.71 -14.87
N PRO A 70 1.91 -33.54 -16.18
CA PRO A 70 2.91 -33.84 -17.18
C PRO A 70 4.18 -33.00 -16.98
N GLU A 71 5.35 -33.58 -17.26
CA GLU A 71 6.65 -32.95 -17.04
C GLU A 71 6.79 -31.61 -17.79
N TYR A 72 6.24 -31.52 -19.00
CA TYR A 72 6.27 -30.28 -19.78
C TYR A 72 5.48 -29.14 -19.11
N VAL A 73 4.40 -29.46 -18.41
CA VAL A 73 3.60 -28.47 -17.67
C VAL A 73 4.39 -27.97 -16.47
N ASP A 74 5.09 -28.86 -15.75
CA ASP A 74 5.92 -28.43 -14.62
C ASP A 74 7.05 -27.49 -15.06
N ARG A 75 7.69 -27.78 -16.21
CA ARG A 75 8.70 -26.90 -16.83
C ARG A 75 8.13 -25.54 -17.21
N GLN A 76 6.93 -25.50 -17.79
CA GLN A 76 6.25 -24.26 -18.12
C GLN A 76 5.92 -23.46 -16.85
N LEU A 77 5.36 -24.09 -15.82
CA LEU A 77 5.07 -23.46 -14.53
C LEU A 77 6.32 -22.86 -13.89
N ALA A 78 7.44 -23.59 -13.90
CA ALA A 78 8.72 -23.10 -13.39
C ALA A 78 9.21 -21.86 -14.16
N THR A 79 9.11 -21.90 -15.49
CA THR A 79 9.55 -20.80 -16.36
C THR A 79 8.69 -19.56 -16.13
N THR A 80 7.37 -19.70 -16.12
CA THR A 80 6.43 -18.59 -15.90
C THR A 80 6.57 -17.99 -14.51
N ALA A 81 6.78 -18.81 -13.48
CA ALA A 81 7.01 -18.35 -12.12
C ALA A 81 8.25 -17.43 -12.03
N VAL A 82 9.35 -17.81 -12.69
CA VAL A 82 10.58 -17.00 -12.72
C VAL A 82 10.39 -15.71 -13.51
N THR A 83 9.75 -15.76 -14.69
CA THR A 83 9.60 -14.57 -15.55
C THR A 83 8.68 -13.51 -14.95
N THR A 84 7.64 -13.95 -14.22
CA THR A 84 6.67 -13.04 -13.59
C THR A 84 7.03 -12.68 -12.14
N GLY A 85 8.03 -13.33 -11.55
CA GLY A 85 8.44 -13.07 -10.16
C GLY A 85 7.42 -13.57 -9.14
N VAL A 86 6.81 -14.73 -9.37
CA VAL A 86 5.80 -15.34 -8.49
C VAL A 86 6.15 -16.81 -8.18
N THR A 87 5.40 -17.45 -7.29
CA THR A 87 5.56 -18.89 -7.02
C THR A 87 4.72 -19.77 -7.95
N LYS A 88 5.09 -21.04 -8.07
CA LYS A 88 4.20 -22.05 -8.69
C LYS A 88 2.84 -22.13 -7.99
N GLN A 89 2.82 -21.99 -6.66
CA GLN A 89 1.60 -21.97 -5.87
C GLN A 89 0.69 -20.81 -6.28
N TYR A 90 1.23 -19.60 -6.44
CA TYR A 90 0.48 -18.45 -6.92
C TYR A 90 -0.19 -18.74 -8.28
N LEU A 91 0.55 -19.34 -9.23
CA LEU A 91 -0.01 -19.68 -10.54
C LEU A 91 -1.15 -20.70 -10.43
N VAL A 92 -1.04 -21.68 -9.54
CA VAL A 92 -2.09 -22.67 -9.29
C VAL A 92 -3.31 -22.02 -8.65
N LEU A 93 -3.13 -21.20 -7.62
CA LEU A 93 -4.24 -20.49 -6.95
C LEU A 93 -4.94 -19.51 -7.91
N LYS A 94 -4.16 -18.80 -8.73
CA LYS A 94 -4.70 -17.93 -9.77
C LYS A 94 -5.53 -18.72 -10.79
N ALA A 95 -5.04 -19.87 -11.26
CA ALA A 95 -5.79 -20.73 -12.17
C ALA A 95 -7.09 -21.26 -11.53
N LEU A 96 -7.09 -21.55 -10.23
CA LEU A 96 -8.29 -21.93 -9.47
C LEU A 96 -9.26 -20.75 -9.36
N SER A 97 -8.77 -19.54 -9.07
CA SER A 97 -9.60 -18.33 -9.09
C SER A 97 -10.22 -18.09 -10.47
N ASP A 98 -9.43 -18.22 -11.53
CA ASP A 98 -9.87 -18.08 -12.93
C ASP A 98 -10.91 -19.16 -13.30
N ALA A 99 -10.87 -20.33 -12.65
CA ALA A 99 -11.86 -21.40 -12.78
C ALA A 99 -13.14 -21.21 -11.93
N GLY A 100 -13.20 -20.13 -11.13
CA GLY A 100 -14.37 -19.77 -10.33
C GLY A 100 -14.34 -20.21 -8.87
N PHE A 101 -13.20 -20.69 -8.36
CA PHE A 101 -13.04 -20.92 -6.92
C PHE A 101 -12.85 -19.61 -6.17
N GLU A 102 -13.38 -19.52 -4.96
CA GLU A 102 -13.17 -18.38 -4.07
C GLU A 102 -11.74 -18.43 -3.53
N VAL A 103 -10.93 -17.45 -3.94
CA VAL A 103 -9.56 -17.26 -3.45
C VAL A 103 -9.46 -15.82 -2.96
N ALA A 104 -9.08 -15.64 -1.68
CA ALA A 104 -8.93 -14.31 -1.13
C ALA A 104 -7.76 -13.59 -1.83
N PRO A 105 -7.88 -12.29 -2.15
CA PRO A 105 -6.79 -11.53 -2.77
C PRO A 105 -5.51 -11.53 -1.94
N ASN A 106 -5.64 -11.65 -0.61
CA ASN A 106 -4.54 -11.72 0.33
C ASN A 106 -3.73 -13.03 0.22
N ASP A 107 -4.31 -14.10 -0.33
CA ASP A 107 -3.61 -15.37 -0.56
C ASP A 107 -2.87 -15.38 -1.91
N LEU A 108 -3.21 -14.45 -2.82
CA LEU A 108 -2.53 -14.21 -4.09
C LEU A 108 -1.32 -13.28 -3.91
N VAL A 109 -0.40 -13.65 -3.03
CA VAL A 109 0.81 -12.86 -2.78
C VAL A 109 1.84 -13.12 -3.88
N GLU A 110 2.14 -12.08 -4.66
CA GLU A 110 3.29 -12.07 -5.57
C GLU A 110 4.57 -12.18 -4.74
N ASP A 111 5.41 -13.15 -5.09
CA ASP A 111 6.61 -13.45 -4.33
C ASP A 111 7.69 -12.42 -4.67
N ARG A 112 7.71 -11.30 -3.95
CA ARG A 112 8.80 -10.31 -4.00
C ARG A 112 10.09 -10.86 -3.39
N ARG A 113 10.55 -12.04 -3.83
CA ARG A 113 11.90 -12.51 -3.53
C ARG A 113 12.87 -11.52 -4.16
N LYS A 114 13.39 -10.59 -3.33
CA LYS A 114 14.69 -9.97 -3.60
C LYS A 114 15.64 -11.13 -3.88
N SER A 115 16.13 -11.22 -5.11
CA SER A 115 17.10 -12.23 -5.50
C SER A 115 18.26 -12.16 -4.52
N ARG A 116 18.34 -13.11 -3.58
CA ARG A 116 19.55 -13.33 -2.79
C ARG A 116 20.53 -14.05 -3.69
N THR A 117 21.04 -13.34 -4.70
CA THR A 117 22.22 -13.76 -5.44
C THR A 117 23.39 -13.61 -4.49
N ARG A 118 23.70 -14.68 -3.75
CA ARG A 118 25.05 -14.86 -3.20
C ARG A 118 25.93 -15.20 -4.41
N PHE A 119 26.53 -14.17 -5.00
CA PHE A 119 27.72 -14.36 -5.82
C PHE A 119 28.79 -15.01 -4.95
N ARG A 120 29.37 -16.09 -5.46
CA ARG A 120 30.55 -16.75 -4.91
C ARG A 120 31.67 -16.60 -5.92
#